data_AF-A0A353N055-F1
#
_entry.id   AF-A0A353N055-F1
#
_cell.length_a   1.000
_cell.length_b   1.000
_cell.length_c   1.000
_cell.angle_alpha   90.00
_cell.angle_beta   90.00
_cell.angle_gamma   90.00
#
_symmetry.space_group_name_H-M   'P 1'
#
loop_
_entity.id
_entity.type
_entity.pdbx_description
1 polymer ?
#
loop_
_entity_poly.entity_id
_entity_poly.type
_entity_poly.pdbx_seq_one_letter_code
_entity_poly.pdbx_strand_id
1 'polypeptide(L)'
;MPDFRDWEKRAPRPLFEDDEVDDLYDEDEDEDDNKAPLALRIVAWISVLVLLFAGGYWGTSLTLKYLDKKQIIGQHNVVRDPDEARRVVEDTSEPTGLAVRRSGFEVFVPRGDVLEREMVSLVPGILEDDVKTVISGLLETMRAENTISEQVRVLHVFRNGDLLYLDLNDPFVRAVQNLPGEKGALIMTSLVRTIVQNFSPVTRVRILINGKDPELKTPVDLTMPWQLKTS
;
A
#
# COMPACT_ATOMS: atom_id res chain seq x y z
N MET A 1 54.83 36.28 -53.72
CA MET A 1 54.05 36.89 -54.82
C MET A 1 54.54 36.26 -56.10
N PRO A 2 53.70 35.52 -56.84
CA PRO A 2 52.67 36.14 -57.71
C PRO A 2 51.28 35.45 -57.67
N ASP A 3 50.27 36.23 -58.05
CA ASP A 3 48.85 35.92 -58.28
C ASP A 3 48.64 35.65 -59.77
N PHE A 4 47.91 34.59 -60.15
CA PHE A 4 47.50 34.35 -61.55
C PHE A 4 46.20 33.54 -61.63
N ARG A 5 45.07 34.26 -61.56
CA ARG A 5 43.82 33.89 -62.23
C ARG A 5 44.07 33.91 -63.75
N ASP A 6 43.99 32.78 -64.45
CA ASP A 6 43.92 32.81 -65.93
C ASP A 6 43.50 31.51 -66.65
N TRP A 7 42.62 30.68 -66.07
CA TRP A 7 42.15 29.47 -66.76
C TRP A 7 40.72 29.56 -67.32
N GLU A 8 40.06 30.72 -67.22
CA GLU A 8 38.67 30.98 -67.65
C GLU A 8 38.44 31.05 -69.18
N LYS A 9 39.37 30.64 -70.05
CA LYS A 9 39.23 30.91 -71.51
C LYS A 9 39.57 29.79 -72.48
N ARG A 10 39.20 28.53 -72.20
CA ARG A 10 39.08 27.52 -73.28
C ARG A 10 37.91 26.58 -73.06
N ALA A 11 36.79 26.89 -73.69
CA ALA A 11 35.79 25.90 -74.03
C ALA A 11 36.08 25.38 -75.46
N PRO A 12 36.24 24.07 -75.67
CA PRO A 12 35.86 23.43 -76.91
C PRO A 12 34.46 22.82 -76.74
N ARG A 13 33.52 23.25 -77.58
CA ARG A 13 32.20 22.63 -77.72
C ARG A 13 32.38 21.15 -78.13
N PRO A 14 31.68 20.19 -77.49
CA PRO A 14 31.54 18.86 -78.06
C PRO A 14 30.70 18.92 -79.35
N LEU A 15 31.03 18.03 -80.28
CA LEU A 15 30.90 18.16 -81.73
C LEU A 15 29.73 17.33 -82.31
N PHE A 16 28.72 17.03 -81.50
CA PHE A 16 27.59 16.19 -81.91
C PHE A 16 26.30 16.73 -81.28
N GLU A 17 25.54 17.45 -82.09
CA GLU A 17 24.08 17.55 -81.97
C GLU A 17 23.47 16.39 -82.77
N ASP A 18 22.28 15.97 -82.32
CA ASP A 18 21.32 15.08 -83.00
C ASP A 18 21.75 13.58 -83.06
N ASP A 19 20.96 12.58 -82.68
CA ASP A 19 19.51 12.45 -82.55
C ASP A 19 19.15 11.19 -81.71
N GLU A 20 17.97 11.22 -81.08
CA GLU A 20 17.10 10.08 -80.76
C GLU A 20 17.69 8.88 -79.98
N VAL A 21 17.51 8.91 -78.65
CA VAL A 21 17.04 7.71 -77.95
C VAL A 21 15.87 8.12 -77.07
N ASP A 22 14.69 7.73 -77.55
CA ASP A 22 13.41 7.75 -76.87
C ASP A 22 13.50 7.25 -75.41
N ASP A 23 12.96 8.05 -74.51
CA ASP A 23 11.94 7.66 -73.54
C ASP A 23 12.10 6.28 -72.87
N LEU A 24 12.94 6.16 -71.82
CA LEU A 24 12.67 5.16 -70.78
C LEU A 24 13.37 5.38 -69.44
N TYR A 25 13.48 6.59 -68.92
CA TYR A 25 13.66 6.78 -67.48
C TYR A 25 12.94 8.05 -67.07
N ASP A 26 11.70 7.89 -66.59
CA ASP A 26 11.05 8.89 -65.74
C ASP A 26 11.96 9.09 -64.52
N GLU A 27 12.85 10.08 -64.59
CA GLU A 27 13.45 10.72 -63.43
C GLU A 27 12.39 11.64 -62.79
N ASP A 28 11.34 11.02 -62.28
CA ASP A 28 10.41 11.60 -61.31
C ASP A 28 10.23 10.56 -60.18
N GLU A 29 11.34 10.15 -59.57
CA GLU A 29 11.29 9.80 -58.15
C GLU A 29 12.03 10.89 -57.41
N ASP A 30 11.36 12.03 -57.27
CA ASP A 30 11.38 12.73 -55.99
C ASP A 30 11.41 11.63 -54.92
N GLU A 31 12.49 11.56 -54.14
CA GLU A 31 12.43 11.01 -52.80
C GLU A 31 11.50 11.92 -51.99
N ASP A 32 10.21 11.90 -52.37
CA ASP A 32 9.10 12.17 -51.49
C ASP A 32 9.31 11.16 -50.38
N ASP A 33 9.91 11.67 -49.31
CA ASP A 33 9.86 11.15 -47.97
C ASP A 33 8.37 10.95 -47.67
N ASN A 34 7.84 9.82 -48.18
CA ASN A 34 6.44 9.46 -48.22
C ASN A 34 6.11 8.98 -46.82
N LYS A 35 6.26 9.92 -45.88
CA LYS A 35 5.83 9.83 -44.51
C LYS A 35 4.34 9.60 -44.64
N ALA A 36 3.96 8.33 -44.44
CA ALA A 36 2.57 7.91 -44.45
C ALA A 36 1.71 9.00 -43.80
N PRO A 37 0.63 9.45 -44.47
CA PRO A 37 -0.19 10.56 -44.00
C PRO A 37 -0.49 10.37 -42.53
N LEU A 38 -0.46 11.45 -41.75
CA LEU A 38 -0.56 11.39 -40.28
C LEU A 38 -1.71 10.49 -39.80
N ALA A 39 -2.83 10.46 -40.54
CA ALA A 39 -3.95 9.55 -40.32
C ALA A 39 -3.55 8.06 -40.39
N LEU A 40 -2.80 7.62 -41.41
CA LEU A 40 -2.33 6.23 -41.54
C LEU A 40 -1.31 5.87 -40.44
N ARG A 41 -0.48 6.82 -40.00
CA ARG A 41 0.39 6.63 -38.84
C ARG A 41 -0.43 6.41 -37.57
N ILE A 42 -1.44 7.24 -37.33
CA ILE A 42 -2.34 7.10 -36.18
C ILE A 42 -3.05 5.74 -36.23
N VAL A 43 -3.57 5.32 -37.39
CA VAL A 43 -4.21 4.02 -37.56
C VAL A 43 -3.24 2.87 -37.28
N ALA A 44 -1.99 2.95 -37.76
CA ALA A 44 -0.97 1.96 -37.47
C ALA A 44 -0.64 1.89 -35.97
N TRP A 45 -0.47 3.04 -35.30
CA TRP A 45 -0.26 3.10 -33.85
C TRP A 45 -1.45 2.55 -33.06
N ILE A 46 -2.69 2.86 -33.47
CA ILE A 46 -3.89 2.31 -32.85
C ILE A 46 -3.95 0.79 -33.04
N SER A 47 -3.63 0.30 -34.24
CA SER A 47 -3.60 -1.14 -34.51
C SER A 47 -2.57 -1.87 -33.64
N VAL A 48 -1.39 -1.27 -33.43
CA VAL A 48 -0.35 -1.80 -32.54
C VAL A 48 -0.82 -1.79 -31.09
N LEU A 49 -1.46 -0.71 -30.63
CA LEU A 49 -2.05 -0.63 -29.29
C LEU A 49 -3.13 -1.70 -29.10
N VAL A 50 -4.03 -1.90 -30.08
CA VAL A 50 -5.08 -2.92 -30.03
C VAL A 50 -4.49 -4.33 -30.02
N LEU A 51 -3.44 -4.60 -30.80
CA LEU A 51 -2.75 -5.90 -30.80
C LEU A 51 -2.03 -6.16 -29.47
N LEU A 52 -1.35 -5.17 -28.91
CA LEU A 52 -0.73 -5.26 -27.58
C LEU A 52 -1.78 -5.42 -26.49
N PHE A 53 -2.92 -4.75 -26.62
CA PHE A 53 -4.03 -4.88 -25.67
C PHE A 53 -4.67 -6.26 -25.75
N ALA A 54 -4.95 -6.76 -26.96
CA ALA A 54 -5.49 -8.10 -27.17
C ALA A 54 -4.51 -9.19 -26.71
N GLY A 55 -3.22 -9.05 -27.04
CA GLY A 55 -2.16 -9.95 -26.60
C GLY A 55 -1.95 -9.90 -25.08
N GLY A 56 -2.01 -8.72 -24.47
CA GLY A 56 -1.95 -8.54 -23.01
C GLY A 56 -3.19 -9.11 -22.30
N TYR A 57 -4.38 -8.93 -22.87
CA TYR A 57 -5.64 -9.44 -22.34
C TYR A 57 -5.72 -10.97 -22.43
N TRP A 58 -5.26 -11.56 -23.53
CA TRP A 58 -5.18 -13.02 -23.66
C TRP A 58 -4.01 -13.63 -22.89
N GLY A 59 -2.84 -12.99 -22.87
CA GLY A 59 -1.65 -13.45 -22.14
C GLY A 59 -1.84 -13.44 -20.63
N THR A 60 -2.53 -12.44 -20.09
CA THR A 60 -2.90 -12.42 -18.66
C THR A 60 -3.90 -13.53 -18.31
N SER A 61 -4.85 -13.87 -19.19
CA SER A 61 -5.82 -14.96 -18.95
C SER A 61 -5.16 -16.35 -18.82
N LEU A 62 -4.10 -16.61 -19.60
CA LEU A 62 -3.33 -17.85 -19.54
C LEU A 62 -2.37 -17.88 -18.34
N THR A 63 -1.73 -16.74 -18.04
CA THR A 63 -0.82 -16.61 -16.90
C THR A 63 -1.56 -16.76 -15.57
N LEU A 64 -2.76 -16.21 -15.46
CA LEU A 64 -3.63 -16.36 -14.28
C LEU A 64 -4.09 -17.81 -14.09
N LYS A 65 -4.50 -18.51 -15.17
CA LYS A 65 -4.88 -19.93 -15.09
C LYS A 65 -3.70 -20.84 -14.70
N TYR A 66 -2.47 -20.49 -15.11
CA TYR A 66 -1.28 -21.23 -14.73
C TYR A 66 -0.83 -20.94 -13.29
N LEU A 67 -1.01 -19.70 -12.81
CA LEU A 67 -0.80 -19.33 -11.40
C LEU A 67 -1.80 -20.00 -10.46
N ASP A 68 -3.05 -20.11 -10.88
CA ASP A 68 -4.14 -20.75 -10.14
C ASP A 68 -3.86 -22.25 -9.92
N LYS A 69 -3.33 -22.93 -10.95
CA LYS A 69 -2.95 -24.35 -10.88
C LYS A 69 -1.77 -24.63 -9.95
N LYS A 70 -0.98 -23.62 -9.56
CA LYS A 70 0.23 -23.79 -8.73
C LYS A 70 0.03 -23.43 -7.24
N GLN A 71 -1.17 -23.02 -6.80
CA GLN A 71 -1.49 -22.73 -5.38
C GLN A 71 -0.47 -21.83 -4.64
N ILE A 72 0.10 -20.80 -5.30
CA ILE A 72 1.09 -19.92 -4.65
C ILE A 72 0.48 -18.59 -4.18
N ILE A 73 -0.78 -18.27 -4.50
CA ILE A 73 -1.41 -17.01 -4.07
C ILE A 73 -2.76 -17.30 -3.39
N GLY A 74 -2.70 -17.48 -2.07
CA GLY A 74 -3.87 -17.55 -1.21
C GLY A 74 -4.48 -16.17 -0.96
N GLN A 75 -5.13 -15.58 -1.97
CA GLN A 75 -6.06 -14.46 -1.78
C GLN A 75 -7.33 -14.71 -2.60
N HIS A 76 -8.23 -15.50 -2.02
CA HIS A 76 -9.55 -15.79 -2.55
C HIS A 76 -10.53 -14.68 -2.12
N ASN A 77 -10.35 -13.44 -2.61
CA ASN A 77 -11.41 -12.42 -2.49
C ASN A 77 -11.24 -11.26 -3.47
N VAL A 78 -11.40 -11.51 -4.77
CA VAL A 78 -11.67 -10.45 -5.75
C VAL A 78 -12.71 -10.97 -6.73
N VAL A 79 -13.96 -10.55 -6.56
CA VAL A 79 -15.07 -10.79 -7.51
C VAL A 79 -14.77 -9.98 -8.77
N ARG A 80 -14.75 -10.64 -9.93
CA ARG A 80 -14.35 -10.02 -11.22
C ARG A 80 -15.49 -9.87 -12.23
N ASP A 81 -16.72 -10.24 -11.89
CA ASP A 81 -17.84 -10.26 -12.83
C ASP A 81 -19.04 -9.41 -12.34
N PRO A 82 -19.57 -8.46 -13.16
CA PRO A 82 -20.76 -7.68 -12.82
C PRO A 82 -22.04 -8.51 -12.66
N ASP A 83 -22.14 -9.70 -13.28
CA ASP A 83 -23.27 -10.61 -13.05
C ASP A 83 -23.14 -11.38 -11.73
N GLU A 84 -21.91 -11.58 -11.24
CA GLU A 84 -21.62 -12.11 -9.91
C GLU A 84 -21.87 -11.06 -8.82
N ALA A 85 -21.61 -9.78 -9.12
CA ALA A 85 -21.97 -8.66 -8.23
C ALA A 85 -23.49 -8.52 -8.02
N ARG A 86 -24.31 -8.76 -9.05
CA ARG A 86 -25.78 -8.75 -8.91
C ARG A 86 -26.31 -9.93 -8.11
N ARG A 87 -25.71 -11.11 -8.27
CA ARG A 87 -26.05 -12.29 -7.44
C ARG A 87 -25.71 -12.07 -5.97
N VAL A 88 -24.59 -11.40 -5.66
CA VAL A 88 -24.22 -11.00 -4.28
C VAL A 88 -25.22 -10.00 -3.68
N VAL A 89 -25.79 -9.09 -4.49
CA VAL A 89 -26.79 -8.11 -4.03
C VAL A 89 -28.18 -8.74 -3.85
N GLU A 90 -28.58 -9.68 -4.71
CA GLU A 90 -29.87 -10.38 -4.58
C GLU A 90 -29.86 -11.45 -3.47
N ASP A 91 -28.72 -12.11 -3.20
CA ASP A 91 -28.53 -13.01 -2.04
C ASP A 91 -28.46 -12.28 -0.69
N THR A 92 -28.45 -10.94 -0.66
CA THR A 92 -28.46 -10.14 0.58
C THR A 92 -29.86 -10.11 1.26
N SER A 93 -30.86 -10.78 0.68
CA SER A 93 -32.24 -10.82 1.19
C SER A 93 -32.46 -11.80 2.35
N GLU A 94 -31.55 -12.75 2.61
CA GLU A 94 -31.62 -13.64 3.78
C GLU A 94 -30.27 -13.78 4.50
N PRO A 95 -30.26 -13.81 5.85
CA PRO A 95 -29.05 -13.60 6.62
C PRO A 95 -28.29 -14.91 6.82
N THR A 96 -27.42 -15.32 5.90
CA THR A 96 -26.37 -16.31 6.22
C THR A 96 -25.16 -16.22 5.26
N GLY A 97 -23.99 -15.83 5.78
CA GLY A 97 -22.81 -16.66 5.56
C GLY A 97 -21.67 -16.21 4.64
N LEU A 98 -21.37 -14.92 4.47
CA LEU A 98 -19.97 -14.54 4.20
C LEU A 98 -19.22 -14.54 5.54
N ALA A 99 -18.83 -15.73 5.99
CA ALA A 99 -18.13 -15.94 7.25
C ALA A 99 -16.67 -15.44 7.14
N VAL A 100 -16.49 -14.12 7.17
CA VAL A 100 -15.20 -13.52 7.49
C VAL A 100 -14.79 -14.09 8.85
N ARG A 101 -13.76 -14.95 8.88
CA ARG A 101 -13.26 -15.57 10.10
C ARG A 101 -12.75 -14.45 11.01
N ARG A 102 -13.58 -14.03 11.96
CA ARG A 102 -13.19 -13.08 12.99
C ARG A 102 -12.21 -13.78 13.91
N SER A 103 -11.01 -13.25 14.05
CA SER A 103 -10.10 -13.70 15.11
C SER A 103 -10.52 -13.04 16.42
N GLY A 104 -10.55 -13.85 17.47
CA GLY A 104 -10.80 -13.39 18.83
C GLY A 104 -9.49 -12.91 19.46
N PHE A 105 -9.48 -11.68 19.94
CA PHE A 105 -8.37 -11.07 20.67
C PHE A 105 -8.75 -10.98 22.14
N GLU A 106 -7.85 -11.42 23.02
CA GLU A 106 -8.00 -11.29 24.46
C GLU A 106 -7.61 -9.89 24.91
N VAL A 107 -8.59 -9.11 25.37
CA VAL A 107 -8.40 -7.77 25.90
C VAL A 107 -8.49 -7.80 27.43
N PHE A 108 -7.55 -7.14 28.10
CA PHE A 108 -7.48 -7.09 29.55
C PHE A 108 -7.98 -5.75 30.06
N VAL A 109 -9.24 -5.66 30.48
CA VAL A 109 -9.86 -4.41 30.94
C VAL A 109 -9.60 -4.21 32.44
N PRO A 110 -9.05 -3.06 32.86
CA PRO A 110 -8.86 -2.74 34.28
C PRO A 110 -10.19 -2.35 34.93
N ARG A 111 -10.67 -3.17 35.87
CA ARG A 111 -11.86 -2.91 36.69
C ARG A 111 -11.50 -3.00 38.17
N GLY A 112 -11.57 -1.87 38.87
CA GLY A 112 -11.07 -1.76 40.23
C GLY A 112 -9.57 -2.05 40.29
N ASP A 113 -9.19 -3.11 41.01
CA ASP A 113 -7.80 -3.54 41.21
C ASP A 113 -7.45 -4.81 40.40
N VAL A 114 -8.35 -5.25 39.51
CA VAL A 114 -8.22 -6.51 38.76
C VAL A 114 -8.24 -6.25 37.26
N LEU A 115 -7.54 -7.11 36.49
CA LEU A 115 -7.66 -7.17 35.05
C LEU A 115 -8.66 -8.25 34.66
N GLU A 116 -9.82 -7.84 34.15
CA GLU A 116 -10.82 -8.74 33.61
C GLU A 116 -10.52 -9.05 32.15
N ARG A 117 -10.67 -10.32 31.75
CA ARG A 117 -10.42 -10.77 30.39
C ARG A 117 -11.72 -10.72 29.59
N GLU A 118 -11.66 -10.04 28.45
CA GLU A 118 -12.75 -9.98 27.48
C GLU A 118 -12.27 -10.43 26.09
N MET A 119 -13.19 -10.99 25.29
CA MET A 119 -12.88 -11.42 23.93
C MET A 119 -13.46 -10.43 22.93
N VAL A 120 -12.58 -9.79 22.16
CA VAL A 120 -12.98 -8.89 21.07
C VAL A 120 -12.79 -9.61 19.75
N SER A 121 -13.85 -9.67 18.94
CA SER A 121 -13.82 -10.29 17.62
C SER A 121 -13.66 -9.21 16.56
N LEU A 122 -12.60 -9.30 15.76
CA LEU A 122 -12.36 -8.38 14.63
C LEU A 122 -11.92 -9.16 13.40
N VAL A 123 -12.00 -8.51 12.25
CA VAL A 123 -11.49 -9.04 10.99
C VAL A 123 -9.99 -8.82 10.96
N PRO A 124 -9.16 -9.88 11.01
CA PRO A 124 -7.72 -9.73 11.09
C PRO A 124 -7.16 -9.07 9.82
N GLY A 125 -6.25 -8.13 10.01
CA GLY A 125 -5.54 -7.41 8.98
C GLY A 125 -4.02 -7.50 9.15
N ILE A 126 -3.34 -6.37 8.98
CA ILE A 126 -1.92 -6.22 9.31
C ILE A 126 -1.80 -6.11 10.83
N LEU A 127 -0.78 -6.73 11.42
CA LEU A 127 -0.58 -6.76 12.88
C LEU A 127 -0.67 -5.37 13.51
N GLU A 128 0.01 -4.39 12.92
CA GLU A 128 0.03 -3.01 13.41
C GLU A 128 -1.37 -2.35 13.39
N ASP A 129 -2.18 -2.64 12.36
CA ASP A 129 -3.56 -2.16 12.25
C ASP A 129 -4.50 -2.87 13.24
N ASP A 130 -4.30 -4.18 13.45
CA ASP A 130 -5.04 -4.97 14.43
C ASP A 130 -4.74 -4.48 15.85
N VAL A 131 -3.46 -4.25 16.18
CA VAL A 131 -3.06 -3.65 17.46
C VAL A 131 -3.71 -2.29 17.64
N LYS A 132 -3.64 -1.42 16.61
CA LYS A 132 -4.27 -0.10 16.66
C LYS A 132 -5.76 -0.20 16.95
N THR A 133 -6.46 -1.13 16.29
CA THR A 133 -7.89 -1.35 16.46
C THR A 133 -8.24 -1.88 17.86
N VAL A 134 -7.53 -2.92 18.31
CA VAL A 134 -7.74 -3.54 19.63
C VAL A 134 -7.49 -2.54 20.75
N ILE A 135 -6.35 -1.83 20.69
CA ILE A 135 -5.96 -0.90 21.75
C ILE A 135 -6.83 0.35 21.75
N SER A 136 -7.26 0.84 20.58
CA SER A 136 -8.24 1.93 20.53
C SER A 136 -9.56 1.50 21.17
N GLY A 137 -10.04 0.28 20.88
CA GLY A 137 -11.24 -0.27 21.54
C GLY A 137 -11.08 -0.37 23.06
N LEU A 138 -9.94 -0.88 23.54
CA LEU A 138 -9.62 -0.96 24.97
C LEU A 138 -9.62 0.43 25.65
N LEU A 139 -8.99 1.43 25.03
CA LEU A 139 -8.96 2.80 25.56
C LEU A 139 -10.36 3.42 25.60
N GLU A 140 -11.19 3.17 24.60
CA GLU A 140 -12.60 3.60 24.60
C GLU A 140 -13.40 2.92 25.71
N THR A 141 -13.19 1.62 25.96
CA THR A 141 -13.78 0.91 27.10
C THR A 141 -13.34 1.52 28.43
N MET A 142 -12.04 1.77 28.62
CA MET A 142 -11.52 2.42 29.83
C MET A 142 -12.12 3.81 30.03
N ARG A 143 -12.38 4.55 28.95
CA ARG A 143 -13.05 5.86 29.00
C ARG A 143 -14.53 5.73 29.37
N ALA A 144 -15.24 4.78 28.76
CA ALA A 144 -16.65 4.52 29.06
C ALA A 144 -16.87 4.09 30.52
N GLU A 145 -15.92 3.33 31.09
CA GLU A 145 -15.94 2.87 32.49
C GLU A 145 -15.32 3.88 33.47
N ASN A 146 -14.92 5.07 33.01
CA ASN A 146 -14.26 6.12 33.80
C ASN A 146 -12.93 5.70 34.47
N THR A 147 -12.25 4.69 33.94
CA THR A 147 -10.89 4.33 34.37
C THR A 147 -9.88 5.38 33.92
N ILE A 148 -10.07 5.96 32.72
CA ILE A 148 -9.37 7.14 32.25
C ILE A 148 -10.39 8.23 31.87
N SER A 149 -10.17 9.46 32.30
CA SER A 149 -11.05 10.59 31.97
C SER A 149 -10.67 11.31 30.67
N GLU A 150 -9.41 11.17 30.27
CA GLU A 150 -8.84 11.86 29.12
C GLU A 150 -9.18 11.17 27.80
N GLN A 151 -9.32 11.95 26.72
CA GLN A 151 -9.50 11.40 25.37
C GLN A 151 -8.16 10.94 24.79
N VAL A 152 -7.78 9.72 25.13
CA VAL A 152 -6.57 9.06 24.61
C VAL A 152 -6.86 8.43 23.25
N ARG A 153 -5.95 8.62 22.29
CA ARG A 153 -6.03 8.07 20.93
C ARG A 153 -4.72 7.42 20.54
N VAL A 154 -4.81 6.29 19.86
CA VAL A 154 -3.67 5.65 19.19
C VAL A 154 -3.42 6.36 17.87
N LEU A 155 -2.26 7.01 17.75
CA LEU A 155 -1.84 7.70 16.53
C LEU A 155 -1.25 6.68 15.55
N HIS A 156 -0.19 6.00 15.99
CA HIS A 156 0.57 5.07 15.18
C HIS A 156 1.00 3.85 15.99
N VAL A 157 1.26 2.77 15.28
CA VAL A 157 1.85 1.54 15.82
C VAL A 157 2.98 1.15 14.90
N PHE A 158 4.17 0.91 15.46
CA PHE A 158 5.33 0.43 14.72
C PHE A 158 5.91 -0.78 15.41
N ARG A 159 6.56 -1.67 14.65
CA ARG A 159 7.19 -2.86 15.20
C ARG A 159 8.62 -3.00 14.72
N ASN A 160 9.50 -3.38 15.64
CA ASN A 160 10.87 -3.75 15.36
C ASN A 160 11.20 -5.05 16.12
N GLY A 161 11.07 -6.18 15.41
CA GLY A 161 11.29 -7.50 16.00
C GLY A 161 10.30 -7.80 17.14
N ASP A 162 10.82 -7.89 18.36
CA ASP A 162 10.10 -8.18 19.61
C ASP A 162 9.58 -6.92 20.33
N LEU A 163 9.95 -5.73 19.85
CA LEU A 163 9.57 -4.45 20.40
C LEU A 163 8.49 -3.78 19.55
N LEU A 164 7.40 -3.36 20.20
CA LEU A 164 6.34 -2.57 19.59
C LEU A 164 6.37 -1.14 20.12
N TYR A 165 6.32 -0.16 19.24
CA TYR A 165 6.17 1.26 19.57
C TYR A 165 4.69 1.63 19.43
N LEU A 166 4.09 2.05 20.54
CA LEU A 166 2.71 2.51 20.61
C LEU A 166 2.71 4.03 20.77
N ASP A 167 2.35 4.75 19.72
CA ASP A 167 2.29 6.21 19.71
C ASP A 167 0.90 6.71 20.09
N LEU A 168 0.82 7.47 21.17
CA LEU A 168 -0.40 8.00 21.76
C LEU A 168 -0.38 9.54 21.74
N ASN A 169 -1.54 10.17 21.82
CA ASN A 169 -1.61 11.63 21.98
C ASN A 169 -1.29 12.08 23.43
N ASP A 170 -0.93 13.36 23.59
CA ASP A 170 -0.58 13.98 24.90
C ASP A 170 -1.52 13.66 26.09
N PRO A 171 -2.86 13.59 25.93
CA PRO A 171 -3.76 13.29 27.04
C PRO A 171 -3.44 11.98 27.77
N PHE A 172 -2.75 11.02 27.14
CA PHE A 172 -2.32 9.80 27.82
C PHE A 172 -1.40 10.09 29.01
N VAL A 173 -0.49 11.05 28.86
CA VAL A 173 0.44 11.45 29.94
C VAL A 173 -0.36 11.93 31.14
N ARG A 174 -1.35 12.81 30.93
CA ARG A 174 -2.23 13.31 31.99
C ARG A 174 -3.08 12.20 32.61
N ALA A 175 -3.59 11.28 31.79
CA ALA A 175 -4.39 10.16 32.27
C ALA A 175 -3.62 9.32 33.28
N VAL A 176 -2.36 8.99 32.99
CA VAL A 176 -1.52 8.17 33.88
C VAL A 176 -0.96 8.99 35.05
N GLN A 177 -0.59 10.26 34.82
CA GLN A 177 0.00 11.13 35.85
C GLN A 177 -0.97 11.46 36.98
N ASN A 178 -2.26 11.58 36.68
CA ASN A 178 -3.30 11.93 37.66
C ASN A 178 -3.78 10.72 38.49
N LEU A 179 -3.32 9.51 38.17
CA LEU A 179 -3.72 8.29 38.87
C LEU A 179 -2.72 7.90 39.96
N PRO A 180 -3.17 7.21 41.02
CA PRO A 180 -2.25 6.52 41.93
C PRO A 180 -1.35 5.54 41.17
N GLY A 181 -0.11 5.36 41.64
CA GLY A 181 0.88 4.52 40.94
C GLY A 181 0.43 3.10 40.67
N GLU A 182 -0.33 2.48 41.59
CA GLU A 182 -0.91 1.15 41.39
C GLU A 182 -1.92 1.13 40.24
N LYS A 183 -2.82 2.12 40.17
CA LYS A 183 -3.80 2.24 39.08
C LYS A 183 -3.14 2.57 37.74
N GLY A 184 -2.13 3.45 37.74
CA GLY A 184 -1.34 3.73 36.55
C GLY A 184 -0.60 2.48 36.05
N ALA A 185 0.00 1.71 36.96
CA ALA A 185 0.66 0.45 36.62
C ALA A 185 -0.35 -0.60 36.12
N LEU A 186 -1.58 -0.63 36.64
CA LEU A 186 -2.64 -1.51 36.17
C LEU A 186 -3.04 -1.19 34.72
N ILE A 187 -3.17 0.09 34.37
CA ILE A 187 -3.43 0.54 32.98
C ILE A 187 -2.28 0.13 32.06
N MET A 188 -1.03 0.39 32.46
CA MET A 188 0.12 -0.03 31.67
C MET A 188 0.16 -1.54 31.47
N THR A 189 -0.10 -2.31 32.53
CA THR A 189 -0.14 -3.78 32.47
C THR A 189 -1.27 -4.26 31.56
N SER A 190 -2.45 -3.63 31.61
CA SER A 190 -3.58 -3.91 30.73
C SER A 190 -3.19 -3.76 29.25
N LEU A 191 -2.60 -2.62 28.87
CA LEU A 191 -2.16 -2.34 27.51
C LEU A 191 -1.11 -3.36 27.06
N VAL A 192 -0.04 -3.52 27.84
CA VAL A 192 1.09 -4.39 27.49
C VAL A 192 0.66 -5.85 27.42
N ARG A 193 -0.17 -6.33 28.35
CA ARG A 193 -0.67 -7.70 28.36
C ARG A 193 -1.58 -7.99 27.17
N THR A 194 -2.47 -7.05 26.84
CA THR A 194 -3.31 -7.17 25.65
C THR A 194 -2.45 -7.28 24.38
N ILE A 195 -1.36 -6.52 24.29
CA ILE A 195 -0.48 -6.60 23.11
C ILE A 195 0.30 -7.92 23.08
N VAL A 196 1.03 -8.22 24.15
CA VAL A 196 1.95 -9.39 24.20
C VAL A 196 1.20 -10.72 24.06
N GLN A 197 -0.02 -10.81 24.60
CA GLN A 197 -0.77 -12.06 24.57
C GLN A 197 -1.37 -12.39 23.20
N ASN A 198 -1.61 -11.38 22.36
CA ASN A 198 -2.27 -11.59 21.06
C ASN A 198 -1.32 -11.48 19.87
N PHE A 199 -0.22 -10.73 19.98
CA PHE A 199 0.57 -10.31 18.83
C PHE A 199 2.01 -10.82 18.92
N SER A 200 2.21 -12.09 18.57
CA SER A 200 3.56 -12.68 18.46
C SER A 200 4.34 -12.07 17.28
N PRO A 201 5.67 -11.79 17.40
CA PRO A 201 6.56 -12.11 18.52
C PRO A 201 6.79 -10.95 19.51
N VAL A 202 5.83 -10.03 19.66
CA VAL A 202 5.99 -8.86 20.54
C VAL A 202 6.06 -9.30 22.00
N THR A 203 7.12 -8.91 22.71
CA THR A 203 7.30 -9.20 24.14
C THR A 203 7.37 -7.95 25.01
N ARG A 204 7.60 -6.78 24.38
CA ARG A 204 7.77 -5.49 25.07
C ARG A 204 7.21 -4.35 24.24
N VAL A 205 6.73 -3.31 24.93
CA VAL A 205 6.04 -2.16 24.33
C VAL A 205 6.68 -0.85 24.79
N ARG A 206 7.12 -0.02 23.85
CA ARG A 206 7.59 1.34 24.07
C ARG A 206 6.44 2.32 23.83
N ILE A 207 6.14 3.17 24.80
CA ILE A 207 5.18 4.26 24.60
C ILE A 207 5.89 5.45 23.98
N LEU A 208 5.28 6.02 22.94
CA LEU A 208 5.61 7.32 22.38
C LEU A 208 4.43 8.26 22.60
N ILE A 209 4.72 9.55 22.73
CA ILE A 209 3.72 10.61 22.83
C ILE A 209 3.92 11.57 21.68
N ASN A 210 2.94 11.64 20.78
CA ASN A 210 3.01 12.41 19.53
C ASN A 210 4.33 12.18 18.75
N GLY A 211 4.73 10.92 18.65
CA GLY A 211 5.94 10.48 17.97
C GLY A 211 7.25 10.76 18.71
N LYS A 212 7.21 11.19 19.97
CA LYS A 212 8.40 11.50 20.78
C LYS A 212 8.51 10.61 22.01
N ASP A 213 9.73 10.44 22.51
CA ASP A 213 9.96 9.78 23.79
C ASP A 213 9.37 10.61 24.95
N PRO A 214 8.53 10.02 25.81
CA PRO A 214 8.03 10.71 26.99
C PRO A 214 9.11 10.86 28.06
N GLU A 215 8.97 11.88 28.90
CA GLU A 215 9.89 12.15 30.02
C GLU A 215 9.30 11.74 31.40
N LEU A 216 8.05 11.26 31.43
CA LEU A 216 7.35 10.92 32.66
C LEU A 216 7.97 9.68 33.35
N LYS A 217 8.50 9.87 34.57
CA LYS A 217 9.05 8.80 35.41
C LYS A 217 8.16 8.42 36.60
N THR A 218 7.28 9.32 37.03
CA THR A 218 6.37 9.13 38.16
C THR A 218 4.96 9.60 37.78
N PRO A 219 3.90 8.94 38.25
CA PRO A 219 3.90 7.77 39.14
C PRO A 219 4.27 6.46 38.45
N VAL A 220 4.40 6.49 37.12
CA VAL A 220 4.68 5.35 36.25
C VAL A 220 5.76 5.78 35.25
N ASP A 221 6.78 4.93 35.04
CA ASP A 221 7.90 5.25 34.16
C ASP A 221 7.58 4.94 32.70
N LEU A 222 7.28 5.95 31.90
CA LEU A 222 7.05 5.82 30.45
C LEU A 222 8.35 5.91 29.64
N THR A 223 9.48 6.25 30.28
CA THR A 223 10.77 6.49 29.61
C THR A 223 11.51 5.22 29.22
N MET A 224 10.97 4.04 29.57
CA MET A 224 11.53 2.71 29.30
C MET A 224 10.51 1.81 28.58
N PRO A 225 10.94 0.86 27.73
CA PRO A 225 10.04 -0.15 27.19
C PRO A 225 9.46 -1.01 28.33
N TRP A 226 8.15 -1.22 28.29
CA TRP A 226 7.42 -2.03 29.25
C TRP A 226 7.42 -3.48 28.85
N GLN A 227 7.69 -4.36 29.81
CA GLN A 227 7.66 -5.80 29.64
C GLN A 227 6.99 -6.43 30.86
N LEU A 228 6.15 -7.45 30.62
CA LEU A 228 5.58 -8.22 31.72
C LEU A 228 6.66 -9.10 32.34
N LYS A 229 6.66 -9.23 33.67
CA LYS A 229 7.51 -10.23 34.33
C LYS A 229 7.09 -11.61 33.83
N THR A 230 8.01 -12.28 33.13
CA THR A 230 7.88 -13.70 32.83
C THR A 230 7.93 -14.46 34.17
N SER A 231 6.90 -15.25 34.45
CA SER A 231 6.91 -16.18 35.59
C SER A 231 7.84 -17.35 35.33
#